data_AF-A0A5J4P6R8-F1
#
_entry.id   AF-A0A5J4P6R8-F1
#
_cell.length_a   1.000
_cell.length_b   1.000
_cell.length_c   1.000
_cell.angle_alpha   90.00
_cell.angle_beta   90.00
_cell.angle_gamma   90.00
#
_symmetry.space_group_name_H-M   'P 1'
#
loop_
_entity.id
_entity.type
_entity.pdbx_description
1 polymer ?
#
loop_
_entity_poly.entity_id
_entity_poly.type
_entity_poly.pdbx_seq_one_letter_code
_entity_poly.pdbx_strand_id
1 'polypeptide(L)'
;SMRKEIEEKLGIKAYDIYGLSEIAGPGVGYECEYQDGTHLNEDHFFPEILDPITSQPVKPGETGELVFTHLTKEGMPLIRYRTKDLTALHYERCSCGRTLVRMERILGRCDDMLIIRGVNVFPTQIESVILELPEFEPHYLLTVDRINNTDRMELKVEVRSDYYSDEINK
;
A
#
# COMPACT_ATOMS: atom_id res chain seq x y z
N SER A 1 -7.29 17.14 -1.62
CA SER A 1 -7.03 15.69 -1.49
C SER A 1 -8.36 14.97 -1.43
N MET A 2 -8.40 13.68 -1.75
CA MET A 2 -9.63 12.86 -1.69
C MET A 2 -10.37 13.01 -0.36
N ARG A 3 -9.63 13.00 0.77
CA ARG A 3 -10.19 13.23 2.11
C ARG A 3 -11.02 14.51 2.19
N LYS A 4 -10.45 15.65 1.79
CA LYS A 4 -11.15 16.95 1.83
C LYS A 4 -12.44 16.94 0.98
N GLU A 5 -12.39 16.33 -0.20
CA GLU A 5 -13.56 16.23 -1.07
C GLU A 5 -14.69 15.39 -0.44
N ILE A 6 -14.34 14.29 0.25
CA ILE A 6 -15.30 13.46 1.00
C ILE A 6 -15.89 14.24 2.17
N GLU A 7 -15.06 14.92 2.96
CA GLU A 7 -15.50 15.74 4.10
C GLU A 7 -16.47 16.85 3.66
N GLU A 8 -16.14 17.56 2.58
CA GLU A 8 -16.97 18.65 2.03
C GLU A 8 -18.31 18.15 1.49
N LYS A 9 -18.31 17.06 0.71
CA LYS A 9 -19.54 16.55 0.08
C LYS A 9 -20.51 15.91 1.08
N LEU A 10 -19.98 15.25 2.11
CA LEU A 10 -20.79 14.50 3.07
C LEU A 10 -21.02 15.25 4.38
N GLY A 11 -20.30 16.35 4.64
CA GLY A 11 -20.41 17.10 5.90
C GLY A 11 -19.91 16.30 7.11
N ILE A 12 -18.93 15.42 6.91
CA ILE A 12 -18.37 14.54 7.95
C ILE A 12 -16.88 14.82 8.18
N LYS A 13 -16.33 14.23 9.23
CA LYS A 13 -14.88 14.08 9.40
C LYS A 13 -14.44 12.69 8.96
N ALA A 14 -13.42 12.64 8.12
CA ALA A 14 -12.84 11.40 7.60
C ALA A 14 -11.43 11.23 8.18
N TYR A 15 -11.11 10.01 8.61
CA TYR A 15 -9.86 9.67 9.26
C TYR A 15 -9.17 8.55 8.51
N ASP A 16 -7.86 8.67 8.33
CA ASP A 16 -7.06 7.59 7.77
C ASP A 16 -6.86 6.49 8.84
N ILE A 17 -7.07 5.25 8.40
CA ILE A 17 -6.75 4.04 9.16
C ILE A 17 -5.68 3.27 8.39
N TYR A 18 -4.71 2.74 9.12
CA TYR A 18 -3.63 1.96 8.54
C TYR A 18 -3.72 0.50 9.01
N GLY A 19 -3.47 -0.40 8.08
CA GLY A 19 -3.63 -1.83 8.30
C GLY A 19 -3.08 -2.69 7.16
N LEU A 20 -2.56 -3.86 7.52
CA LEU A 20 -2.04 -4.88 6.62
C LEU A 20 -2.55 -6.24 7.10
N SER A 21 -2.99 -7.09 6.18
CA SER A 21 -3.53 -8.43 6.51
C SER A 21 -2.54 -9.29 7.29
N GLU A 22 -1.25 -9.19 6.97
CA GLU A 22 -0.14 -9.91 7.58
C GLU A 22 0.07 -9.52 9.05
N ILE A 23 -0.24 -8.25 9.37
CA ILE A 23 -0.08 -7.70 10.71
C ILE A 23 -1.35 -7.98 11.52
N ALA A 24 -2.43 -7.24 11.27
CA ALA A 24 -3.69 -7.34 12.02
C ALA A 24 -4.94 -6.98 11.21
N GLY A 25 -4.80 -6.63 9.93
CA GLY A 25 -5.84 -5.92 9.18
C GLY A 25 -6.01 -4.50 9.74
N PRO A 26 -7.24 -4.01 9.98
CA PRO A 26 -7.45 -2.70 10.60
C PRO A 26 -6.96 -2.67 12.06
N GLY A 27 -6.51 -1.50 12.52
CA GLY A 27 -6.10 -1.30 13.91
C GLY A 27 -4.60 -1.37 14.16
N VAL A 28 -3.77 -1.40 13.10
CA VAL A 28 -2.31 -1.18 13.24
C VAL A 28 -2.04 0.28 13.63
N GLY A 29 -2.76 1.21 13.01
CA GLY A 29 -2.79 2.59 13.42
C GLY A 29 -3.98 3.37 12.88
N TYR A 30 -4.24 4.54 13.47
CA TYR A 30 -5.33 5.44 13.07
C TYR A 30 -4.99 6.91 13.37
N GLU A 31 -5.52 7.81 12.55
CA GLU A 31 -5.46 9.25 12.82
C GLU A 31 -6.22 9.62 14.10
N CYS A 32 -5.77 10.70 14.75
CA CYS A 32 -6.54 11.38 15.81
C CYS A 32 -7.29 12.59 15.25
N GLU A 33 -7.99 13.33 16.11
CA GLU A 33 -8.75 14.53 15.78
C GLU A 33 -7.94 15.65 15.12
N TYR A 34 -6.60 15.63 15.26
CA TYR A 34 -5.70 16.60 14.62
C TYR A 34 -5.39 16.28 13.16
N GLN A 35 -5.71 15.07 12.66
CA GLN A 35 -5.51 14.65 11.27
C GLN A 35 -4.07 14.93 10.77
N ASP A 36 -3.08 14.72 11.65
CA ASP A 36 -1.65 15.00 11.48
C ASP A 36 -0.82 13.75 11.81
N GLY A 37 -0.94 12.76 10.92
CA GLY A 37 -0.30 11.46 11.04
C GLY A 37 -1.12 10.43 11.80
N THR A 38 -0.77 9.18 11.56
CA THR A 38 -1.44 7.99 12.08
C THR A 38 -0.71 7.51 13.33
N HIS A 39 -1.38 7.44 14.48
CA HIS A 39 -0.79 6.84 15.67
C HIS A 39 -0.69 5.32 15.51
N LEU A 40 0.50 4.76 15.71
CA LEU A 40 0.71 3.32 15.71
C LEU A 40 0.52 2.75 17.12
N ASN A 41 -0.14 1.60 17.24
CA ASN A 41 -0.34 0.92 18.53
C ASN A 41 0.96 0.21 18.97
N GLU A 42 1.91 0.98 19.53
CA GLU A 42 3.25 0.52 19.91
C GLU A 42 3.28 -0.53 21.04
N ASP A 43 2.16 -0.71 21.74
CA ASP A 43 1.94 -1.78 22.72
C ASP A 43 1.78 -3.16 22.06
N HIS A 44 1.36 -3.19 20.80
CA HIS A 44 1.16 -4.43 20.03
C HIS A 44 2.19 -4.64 18.92
N PHE A 45 2.76 -3.55 18.40
CA PHE A 45 3.66 -3.57 17.26
C PHE A 45 4.89 -2.72 17.53
N PHE A 46 6.06 -3.19 17.12
CA PHE A 46 7.29 -2.40 17.12
C PHE A 46 7.58 -1.93 15.68
N PRO A 47 7.35 -0.64 15.36
CA PRO A 47 7.62 -0.09 14.04
C PRO A 47 9.08 0.38 13.90
N GLU A 48 9.67 0.12 12.75
CA GLU A 48 10.98 0.61 12.34
C GLU A 48 10.89 1.24 10.95
N ILE A 49 11.73 2.25 10.66
CA ILE A 49 11.93 2.73 9.29
C ILE A 49 13.36 2.37 8.87
N LEU A 50 13.47 1.58 7.81
CA LEU A 50 14.76 1.14 7.27
C LEU A 50 14.98 1.70 5.86
N ASP A 51 16.23 1.95 5.52
CA ASP A 51 16.61 2.17 4.13
C ASP A 51 16.31 0.88 3.33
N PRO A 52 15.54 0.96 2.22
CA PRO A 52 15.11 -0.24 1.49
C PRO A 52 16.26 -1.01 0.82
N ILE A 53 17.40 -0.36 0.57
CA ILE A 53 18.60 -0.92 -0.06
C ILE A 53 19.54 -1.48 1.02
N THR A 54 19.91 -0.67 2.01
CA THR A 54 20.93 -1.05 3.01
C THR A 54 20.36 -1.82 4.20
N SER A 55 19.03 -1.81 4.37
CA SER A 55 18.32 -2.38 5.52
C SER A 55 18.79 -1.84 6.88
N GLN A 56 19.41 -0.67 6.91
CA GLN A 56 19.82 0.03 8.13
C GLN A 56 18.73 1.03 8.56
N PRO A 57 18.58 1.30 9.87
CA PRO A 57 17.66 2.33 10.34
C PRO A 57 17.99 3.72 9.77
N VAL A 58 16.97 4.44 9.35
CA VAL A 58 17.10 5.86 8.96
C VAL A 58 16.89 6.76 10.18
N LYS A 59 17.16 8.07 10.06
CA LYS A 59 16.93 9.00 11.19
C LYS A 59 15.43 9.24 11.38
N PRO A 60 14.98 9.61 12.61
CA PRO A 60 13.61 10.07 12.84
C PRO A 60 13.18 11.15 11.83
N GLY A 61 11.97 11.02 11.29
CA GLY A 61 11.43 11.91 10.26
C GLY A 61 11.98 11.69 8.84
N GLU A 62 13.01 10.86 8.63
CA GLU A 62 13.45 10.49 7.28
C GLU A 62 12.57 9.37 6.70
N THR A 63 12.29 9.46 5.40
CA THR A 63 11.49 8.45 4.69
C THR A 63 12.29 7.17 4.45
N GLY A 64 11.66 6.02 4.68
CA GLY A 64 12.19 4.71 4.33
C GLY A 64 11.08 3.66 4.30
N GLU A 65 11.46 2.38 4.25
CA GLU A 65 10.54 1.25 4.31
C GLU A 65 10.11 0.96 5.74
N LEU A 66 8.79 0.88 5.94
CA LEU A 66 8.20 0.50 7.21
C LEU A 66 8.37 -0.99 7.48
N VAL A 67 8.82 -1.31 8.68
CA VAL A 67 9.03 -2.68 9.16
C VAL A 67 8.34 -2.87 10.49
N PHE A 68 7.67 -4.01 10.67
CA PHE A 68 6.97 -4.32 11.92
C PHE A 68 7.47 -5.59 12.58
N THR A 69 7.52 -5.57 13.90
CA THR A 69 7.60 -6.77 14.74
C THR A 69 6.37 -6.86 15.64
N HIS A 70 5.75 -8.02 15.72
CA HIS A 70 4.66 -8.25 16.67
C HIS A 70 5.20 -8.40 18.08
N LEU A 71 4.54 -7.76 19.05
CA LEU A 71 4.90 -7.84 20.46
C LEU A 71 3.98 -8.77 21.26
N THR A 72 2.72 -8.92 20.84
CA THR A 72 1.70 -9.65 21.60
C THR A 72 0.97 -10.74 20.81
N LYS A 73 1.27 -10.92 19.52
CA LYS A 73 0.59 -11.92 18.66
C LYS A 73 1.18 -13.30 18.91
N GLU A 74 0.35 -14.25 19.34
CA GLU A 74 0.79 -15.63 19.60
C GLU A 74 0.63 -16.54 18.36
N GLY A 75 -0.44 -16.33 17.58
CA GLY A 75 -0.68 -17.07 16.34
C GLY A 75 0.11 -16.47 15.17
N MET A 76 1.17 -17.15 14.74
CA MET A 76 2.05 -16.73 13.64
C MET A 76 2.61 -15.29 13.82
N PRO A 77 3.43 -15.04 14.85
CA PRO A 77 4.11 -13.76 15.00
C PRO A 77 5.07 -13.52 13.84
N LEU A 78 5.05 -12.29 13.32
CA LEU A 78 6.04 -11.83 12.35
C LEU A 78 7.06 -10.94 13.05
N ILE A 79 8.35 -11.19 12.78
CA ILE A 79 9.49 -10.45 13.32
C ILE A 79 10.18 -9.74 12.16
N ARG A 80 10.37 -8.42 12.29
CA ARG A 80 10.95 -7.54 11.25
C ARG A 80 10.34 -7.77 9.86
N TYR A 81 9.02 -7.87 9.80
CA TYR A 81 8.29 -7.99 8.54
C TYR A 81 8.42 -6.71 7.72
N ARG A 82 8.94 -6.87 6.50
CA ARG A 82 9.18 -5.81 5.52
C ARG A 82 7.90 -5.52 4.73
N THR A 83 7.22 -4.42 5.08
CA THR A 83 5.90 -4.07 4.51
C THR A 83 5.98 -3.60 3.06
N LYS A 84 7.15 -3.12 2.63
CA LYS A 84 7.38 -2.40 1.38
C LYS A 84 6.73 -1.03 1.29
N ASP A 85 6.00 -0.58 2.31
CA ASP A 85 5.40 0.75 2.34
C ASP A 85 6.45 1.82 2.70
N LEU A 86 6.47 2.91 1.94
CA LEU A 86 7.37 4.05 2.16
C LEU A 86 6.69 5.12 3.00
N THR A 87 7.26 5.43 4.16
CA THR A 87 6.76 6.44 5.11
C THR A 87 7.87 6.91 6.05
N ALA A 88 7.53 7.80 6.98
CA ALA A 88 8.39 8.30 8.04
C ALA A 88 7.68 8.21 9.40
N LEU A 89 8.48 8.14 10.48
CA LEU A 89 8.00 8.13 11.86
C LEU A 89 8.41 9.40 12.60
N HIS A 90 7.46 9.96 13.34
CA HIS A 90 7.60 11.14 14.18
C HIS A 90 7.32 10.78 15.64
N TYR A 91 8.34 10.92 16.49
CA TYR A 91 8.28 10.54 17.90
C TYR A 91 7.88 11.69 18.84
N GLU A 92 7.66 12.88 18.27
CA GLU A 92 7.19 14.04 19.02
C GLU A 92 5.78 13.80 19.55
N ARG A 93 5.55 14.20 20.80
CA ARG A 93 4.24 14.08 21.43
C ARG A 93 3.20 14.84 20.63
N CYS A 94 2.11 14.16 20.28
CA CYS A 94 1.02 14.75 19.53
C CYS A 94 0.22 15.75 20.38
N SER A 95 -0.39 16.73 19.71
CA SER A 95 -1.29 17.71 20.34
C SER A 95 -2.51 17.06 21.02
N CYS A 96 -2.92 15.84 20.61
CA CYS A 96 -3.97 15.07 21.29
C CYS A 96 -3.52 14.49 22.65
N GLY A 97 -2.24 14.64 23.01
CA GLY A 97 -1.68 14.19 24.27
C GLY A 97 -1.14 12.75 24.26
N ARG A 98 -1.47 11.94 23.24
CA ARG A 98 -0.91 10.59 23.05
C ARG A 98 0.61 10.67 22.84
N THR A 99 1.29 9.66 23.38
CA THR A 99 2.75 9.50 23.29
C THR A 99 3.17 8.51 22.21
N LEU A 100 2.20 7.87 21.56
CA LEU A 100 2.44 6.91 20.48
C LEU A 100 3.08 7.60 19.27
N VAL A 101 4.07 6.95 18.68
CA VAL A 101 4.71 7.37 17.43
C VAL A 101 3.67 7.62 16.34
N ARG A 102 3.89 8.68 15.57
CA ARG A 102 3.05 9.06 14.44
C ARG A 102 3.71 8.66 13.14
N MET A 103 2.98 7.94 12.32
CA MET A 103 3.37 7.55 10.97
C MET A 103 2.81 8.56 9.97
N GLU A 104 3.63 9.00 9.01
CA GLU A 104 3.16 9.76 7.88
C GLU A 104 2.29 8.91 6.94
N ARG A 105 1.56 9.59 6.05
CA ARG A 105 0.81 8.91 5.00
C ARG A 105 1.77 8.14 4.09
N ILE A 106 1.39 6.92 3.72
CA ILE A 106 2.18 6.11 2.78
C ILE A 106 2.36 6.87 1.46
N LEU A 107 3.61 7.08 1.07
CA LEU A 107 3.99 7.80 -0.15
C LEU A 107 3.93 6.91 -1.38
N GLY A 108 4.13 5.62 -1.18
CA GLY A 108 4.17 4.59 -2.21
C GLY A 108 4.77 3.32 -1.64
N ARG A 109 5.21 2.43 -2.52
CA ARG A 109 5.92 1.20 -2.14
C ARG A 109 7.31 1.16 -2.77
N CYS A 110 8.22 0.44 -2.12
CA CYS A 110 9.56 0.16 -2.64
C CYS A 110 9.61 -1.05 -3.57
N ASP A 111 8.49 -1.75 -3.77
CA ASP A 111 8.31 -2.80 -4.75
C ASP A 111 7.36 -2.38 -5.88
N ASP A 112 7.07 -3.31 -6.77
CA ASP A 112 6.25 -3.19 -7.98
C ASP A 112 4.75 -3.45 -7.74
N MET A 113 4.31 -3.56 -6.48
CA MET A 113 2.91 -3.80 -6.16
C MET A 113 2.04 -2.55 -6.43
N LEU A 114 0.93 -2.76 -7.11
CA LEU A 114 -0.07 -1.74 -7.42
C LEU A 114 -1.27 -1.86 -6.46
N ILE A 115 -1.87 -0.73 -6.08
CA ILE A 115 -3.15 -0.70 -5.35
C ILE A 115 -4.21 -0.17 -6.31
N ILE A 116 -5.12 -1.05 -6.75
CA ILE A 116 -6.19 -0.73 -7.69
C ILE A 116 -7.52 -0.86 -6.97
N ARG A 117 -8.21 0.27 -6.72
CA ARG A 117 -9.52 0.27 -6.01
C ARG A 117 -9.48 -0.43 -4.64
N GLY A 118 -8.37 -0.30 -3.92
CA GLY A 118 -8.17 -0.90 -2.60
C GLY A 118 -7.75 -2.38 -2.62
N VAL A 119 -7.47 -2.95 -3.80
CA VAL A 119 -6.97 -4.32 -3.96
C VAL A 119 -5.48 -4.28 -4.32
N ASN A 120 -4.68 -5.09 -3.63
CA ASN A 120 -3.26 -5.29 -3.92
C ASN A 120 -3.11 -6.17 -5.18
N VAL A 121 -2.38 -5.70 -6.18
CA VAL A 121 -2.15 -6.38 -7.45
C VAL A 121 -0.65 -6.41 -7.73
N PHE A 122 -0.08 -7.61 -7.88
CA PHE A 122 1.29 -7.78 -8.33
C PHE A 122 1.33 -8.05 -9.85
N PRO A 123 2.16 -7.33 -10.63
CA PRO A 123 2.30 -7.59 -12.06
C PRO A 123 2.63 -9.06 -12.39
N THR A 124 3.44 -9.71 -11.56
CA THR A 124 3.80 -11.13 -11.70
C THR A 124 2.62 -12.09 -11.65
N GLN A 125 1.54 -11.75 -10.93
CA GLN A 125 0.30 -12.55 -10.91
C GLN A 125 -0.47 -12.44 -12.23
N ILE A 126 -0.38 -11.29 -12.90
CA ILE A 126 -0.98 -11.09 -14.22
C ILE A 126 -0.17 -11.86 -15.26
N GLU A 127 1.16 -11.77 -15.18
CA GLU A 127 2.08 -12.51 -16.03
C GLU A 127 1.87 -14.02 -15.94
N SER A 128 1.70 -14.59 -14.73
CA SER A 128 1.45 -16.03 -14.57
C SER A 128 0.18 -16.48 -15.30
N VAL A 129 -0.87 -15.65 -15.33
CA VAL A 129 -2.11 -15.96 -16.07
C VAL A 129 -1.90 -15.84 -17.58
N ILE A 130 -1.17 -14.82 -18.04
CA ILE A 130 -0.86 -14.65 -19.47
C ILE A 130 -0.07 -15.85 -20.01
N LEU A 131 0.90 -16.35 -19.23
CA LEU A 131 1.73 -17.50 -19.62
C LEU A 131 0.96 -18.83 -19.74
N GLU A 132 -0.19 -18.95 -19.05
CA GLU A 132 -1.07 -20.12 -19.15
C GLU A 132 -1.95 -20.10 -20.40
N LEU A 133 -2.08 -18.95 -21.06
CA LEU A 133 -2.95 -18.74 -22.21
C LEU A 133 -2.16 -18.91 -23.52
N PRO A 134 -2.42 -19.98 -24.31
CA PRO A 134 -1.63 -20.28 -25.51
C PRO A 134 -1.74 -19.21 -26.61
N GLU A 135 -2.75 -18.35 -26.55
CA GLU A 135 -3.03 -17.30 -27.53
C GLU A 135 -2.09 -16.09 -27.40
N PHE A 136 -1.41 -15.93 -26.27
CA PHE A 136 -0.65 -14.71 -25.96
C PHE A 136 0.86 -14.94 -25.89
N GLU A 137 1.61 -13.89 -26.24
CA GLU A 137 3.04 -13.79 -26.00
C GLU A 137 3.32 -13.23 -24.59
N PRO A 138 4.51 -13.47 -24.00
CA PRO A 138 4.86 -12.96 -22.67
C PRO A 138 5.14 -11.44 -22.64
N HIS A 139 4.81 -10.71 -23.70
CA HIS A 139 4.98 -9.27 -23.79
C HIS A 139 3.68 -8.56 -23.44
N TYR A 140 3.70 -7.82 -22.34
CA TYR A 140 2.54 -7.08 -21.86
C TYR A 140 2.91 -5.70 -21.30
N LEU A 141 1.94 -4.79 -21.29
CA LEU A 141 2.03 -3.45 -20.71
C LEU A 141 0.81 -3.21 -19.83
N LEU A 142 1.05 -2.85 -18.57
CA LEU A 142 0.03 -2.38 -17.64
C LEU A 142 0.06 -0.85 -17.60
N THR A 143 -1.07 -0.21 -17.90
CA THR A 143 -1.28 1.22 -17.72
C THR A 143 -2.31 1.45 -16.63
N VAL A 144 -1.95 2.22 -15.60
CA VAL A 144 -2.85 2.58 -14.50
C VAL A 144 -3.16 4.06 -14.57
N ASP A 145 -4.43 4.37 -14.79
CA ASP A 145 -4.96 5.73 -14.86
C ASP A 145 -5.99 5.98 -13.76
N ARG A 146 -6.31 7.25 -13.53
CA ARG A 146 -7.45 7.66 -12.69
C ARG A 146 -8.44 8.46 -13.51
N ILE A 147 -9.62 7.89 -13.75
CA ILE A 147 -10.70 8.49 -14.53
C ILE A 147 -11.91 8.67 -13.61
N ASN A 148 -12.42 9.89 -13.49
CA ASN A 148 -13.57 10.21 -12.62
C ASN A 148 -13.39 9.68 -11.18
N ASN A 149 -12.23 9.94 -10.57
CA ASN A 149 -11.89 9.48 -9.21
C ASN A 149 -11.87 7.96 -9.01
N THR A 150 -11.92 7.18 -10.08
CA THR A 150 -11.86 5.72 -10.03
C THR A 150 -10.60 5.24 -10.74
N ASP A 151 -9.86 4.33 -10.11
CA ASP A 151 -8.69 3.73 -10.74
C ASP A 151 -9.14 2.85 -11.92
N ARG A 152 -8.50 3.02 -13.08
CA ARG A 152 -8.66 2.19 -14.28
C ARG A 152 -7.31 1.55 -14.59
N MET A 153 -7.30 0.23 -14.64
CA MET A 153 -6.15 -0.55 -15.10
C MET A 153 -6.44 -1.06 -16.50
N GLU A 154 -5.54 -0.78 -17.44
CA GLU A 154 -5.56 -1.29 -18.81
C GLU A 154 -4.38 -2.24 -19.00
N LEU A 155 -4.67 -3.47 -19.44
CA LEU A 155 -3.67 -4.47 -19.79
C LEU A 155 -3.64 -4.61 -21.30
N LYS A 156 -2.48 -4.37 -21.91
CA LYS A 156 -2.19 -4.68 -23.30
C LYS A 156 -1.28 -5.88 -23.34
N VAL A 157 -1.63 -6.90 -24.13
CA VAL A 157 -0.85 -8.12 -24.29
C VAL A 157 -0.71 -8.41 -25.79
N GLU A 158 0.47 -8.85 -26.20
CA GLU A 158 0.70 -9.26 -27.59
C GLU A 158 0.06 -10.61 -27.87
N VAL A 159 -0.64 -10.71 -29.00
CA VAL A 159 -1.28 -11.94 -29.47
C VAL A 159 -0.30 -12.69 -30.36
N ARG A 160 -0.21 -14.02 -30.20
CA ARG A 160 0.59 -14.86 -31.10
C ARG A 160 0.05 -14.77 -32.52
N SER A 161 0.95 -14.72 -33.51
CA SER A 161 0.59 -14.63 -34.93
C SER A 161 -0.40 -15.72 -35.37
N ASP A 162 -0.26 -16.92 -34.82
CA ASP A 162 -1.04 -18.10 -35.18
C ASP A 162 -2.49 -18.03 -34.68
N TYR A 163 -2.76 -17.15 -33.71
CA TYR A 163 -4.08 -16.86 -33.15
C TYR A 163 -4.62 -15.50 -33.60
N TYR A 164 -3.85 -14.76 -34.40
CA TYR A 164 -4.27 -13.47 -34.96
C TYR A 164 -5.26 -13.70 -36.11
N SER A 165 -6.53 -13.35 -35.87
CA SER A 165 -7.60 -13.41 -36.86
C SER A 165 -8.09 -11.98 -37.15
N ASP A 166 -8.12 -11.61 -38.43
CA ASP A 166 -8.72 -10.34 -38.91
C ASP A 166 -10.26 -10.34 -38.87
N GLU A 167 -10.90 -11.45 -38.45
CA GLU A 167 -12.35 -11.52 -38.34
C GLU A 167 -12.84 -10.91 -37.01
N ILE A 168 -13.17 -9.62 -37.06
CA ILE A 168 -14.06 -9.00 -36.08
C ILE A 168 -15.44 -9.65 -36.26
N ASN A 169 -15.75 -10.68 -35.48
CA ASN A 169 -17.09 -11.24 -35.42
C ASN A 169 -18.07 -10.13 -34.97
N LYS A 170 -18.97 -9.76 -35.88
CA LYS A 170 -20.07 -8.81 -35.67
C LYS A 170 -21.17 -9.41 -34.81
#